data_AF-A0A7W7ZNM1-F1
#
_entry.id   AF-A0A7W7ZNM1-F1
#
_cell.length_a   1.000
_cell.length_b   1.000
_cell.length_c   1.000
_cell.angle_alpha   90.00
_cell.angle_beta   90.00
_cell.angle_gamma   90.00
#
_symmetry.space_group_name_H-M   'P 1'
#
loop_
_entity.id
_entity.type
_entity.pdbx_description
1 polymer ?
#
loop_
_entity_poly.entity_id
_entity_poly.type
_entity_poly.pdbx_seq_one_letter_code
_entity_poly.pdbx_strand_id
1 'polypeptide(L)'
;MASVSSRIRAFRTASWITALNVLIASGFSIAGLLRPESILPAGYVPTNASFVFALYAAARSISLACVVFVAIYKRWISVLVVLGSLAGVIQFFDSIVGLVQQDPGKTYGPFVIAIAQLYAVIRLVRSN
;
A
#
# COMPACT_ATOMS: atom_id res chain seq x y z
N MET A 1 -22.91 3.05 -20.50
CA MET A 1 -21.58 3.67 -20.74
C MET A 1 -21.41 4.83 -19.77
N ALA A 2 -20.34 4.85 -18.99
CA ALA A 2 -20.08 5.90 -18.01
C ALA A 2 -19.67 7.21 -18.71
N SER A 3 -20.12 8.37 -18.21
CA SER A 3 -19.75 9.66 -18.81
C SER A 3 -18.24 9.93 -18.68
N VAL A 4 -17.65 10.68 -19.62
CA VAL A 4 -16.22 11.06 -19.56
C VAL A 4 -15.84 11.69 -18.21
N SER A 5 -16.72 12.54 -17.68
CA SER A 5 -16.58 13.15 -16.36
C SER A 5 -16.52 12.13 -15.21
N SER A 6 -17.29 11.04 -15.30
CA SER A 6 -17.29 9.97 -14.30
C SER A 6 -16.00 9.13 -14.33
N ARG A 7 -15.46 8.86 -15.52
CA ARG A 7 -14.16 8.17 -15.71
C ARG A 7 -13.00 8.94 -15.12
N ILE A 8 -12.94 10.25 -15.38
CA ILE A 8 -11.89 11.13 -14.84
C ILE A 8 -11.95 11.14 -13.30
N ARG A 9 -13.16 11.23 -12.71
CA ARG A 9 -13.32 11.16 -11.26
C ARG A 9 -12.87 9.82 -10.68
N ALA A 10 -13.26 8.70 -11.30
CA ALA A 10 -12.88 7.37 -10.85
C ALA A 10 -11.36 7.17 -10.92
N PHE A 11 -10.73 7.55 -12.03
CA PHE A 11 -9.27 7.52 -12.17
C PHE A 11 -8.59 8.40 -11.12
N ARG A 12 -9.05 9.63 -10.91
CA ARG A 12 -8.46 10.53 -9.91
C ARG A 12 -8.54 9.95 -8.51
N THR A 13 -9.69 9.38 -8.13
CA THR A 13 -9.87 8.73 -6.82
C THR A 13 -8.96 7.52 -6.68
N ALA A 14 -8.88 6.66 -7.69
CA ALA A 14 -8.00 5.48 -7.68
C ALA A 14 -6.53 5.87 -7.60
N SER A 15 -6.09 6.87 -8.35
CA SER A 15 -4.72 7.38 -8.30
C SER A 15 -4.36 7.90 -6.92
N TRP A 16 -5.22 8.71 -6.30
CA TRP A 16 -4.96 9.24 -4.95
C TRP A 16 -4.88 8.13 -3.90
N ILE A 17 -5.84 7.20 -3.90
CA ILE A 17 -5.88 6.12 -2.91
C ILE A 17 -4.68 5.19 -3.11
N THR A 18 -4.36 4.82 -4.35
CA THR A 18 -3.22 3.95 -4.65
C THR A 18 -1.90 4.61 -4.31
N ALA A 19 -1.74 5.91 -4.59
CA ALA A 19 -0.55 6.67 -4.21
C ALA A 19 -0.37 6.72 -2.69
N LEU A 20 -1.44 7.02 -1.94
CA LEU A 20 -1.38 7.00 -0.47
C LEU A 20 -1.05 5.62 0.07
N ASN A 21 -1.65 4.56 -0.49
CA ASN A 21 -1.40 3.18 -0.08
C ASN A 21 0.09 2.82 -0.23
N VAL A 22 0.66 2.99 -1.42
CA VAL A 22 2.07 2.66 -1.65
C VAL A 22 3.03 3.54 -0.85
N LEU A 23 2.68 4.81 -0.59
CA LEU A 23 3.48 5.70 0.25
C LEU A 23 3.47 5.27 1.71
N ILE A 24 2.33 4.82 2.23
CA ILE A 24 2.22 4.31 3.60
C ILE A 24 3.02 3.01 3.73
N ALA A 25 2.89 2.09 2.78
CA ALA A 25 3.65 0.84 2.75
C ALA A 25 5.18 1.09 2.67
N SER A 26 5.62 2.00 1.79
CA SER A 26 7.04 2.37 1.69
C SER A 26 7.51 3.11 2.94
N GLY A 27 6.67 3.97 3.52
CA GLY A 27 6.94 4.68 4.76
C GLY A 27 7.16 3.74 5.94
N PHE A 28 6.29 2.72 6.10
CA PHE A 28 6.49 1.66 7.10
C PHE A 28 7.80 0.93 6.88
N SER A 29 8.13 0.56 5.64
CA SER A 29 9.38 -0.15 5.35
C SER A 29 10.62 0.69 5.65
N ILE A 30 10.59 1.99 5.31
CA ILE A 30 11.67 2.94 5.60
C ILE A 30 11.81 3.18 7.11
N ALA A 31 10.69 3.30 7.83
CA ALA A 31 10.70 3.41 9.29
C ALA A 31 11.36 2.19 9.94
N GLY A 32 11.10 0.99 9.41
CA GLY A 32 11.74 -0.25 9.85
C GLY A 32 13.24 -0.31 9.59
N LEU A 33 13.70 0.32 8.51
CA LEU A 33 15.12 0.45 8.20
C LEU A 33 15.84 1.43 9.15
N LEU A 34 15.23 2.59 9.39
CA LEU A 34 15.85 3.66 10.18
C LEU A 34 15.76 3.41 11.68
N ARG A 35 14.64 2.83 12.13
CA ARG A 35 14.36 2.51 13.54
C ARG A 35 13.63 1.17 13.62
N PRO A 36 14.35 0.04 13.58
CA PRO A 36 13.76 -1.29 13.68
C PRO A 36 12.87 -1.47 14.92
N GLU A 37 13.21 -0.78 16.02
CA GLU A 37 12.41 -0.76 17.26
C GLU A 37 10.97 -0.25 17.06
N SER A 38 10.72 0.58 16.05
CA SER A 38 9.38 1.14 15.79
C SER A 38 8.40 0.09 15.24
N ILE A 39 8.92 -0.98 14.65
CA ILE A 39 8.12 -2.05 14.06
C ILE A 39 8.12 -3.29 14.96
N LEU A 40 9.24 -3.57 15.63
CA LEU A 40 9.36 -4.71 16.53
C LEU A 40 8.34 -4.62 17.70
N PRO A 41 7.81 -5.75 18.17
CA PRO A 41 7.00 -5.79 19.38
C PRO A 41 7.80 -5.30 20.59
N ALA A 42 7.12 -4.70 21.57
CA ALA A 42 7.76 -4.21 22.79
C ALA A 42 8.53 -5.34 23.49
N GLY A 43 9.82 -5.09 23.78
CA GLY A 43 10.72 -6.07 24.42
C GLY A 43 11.59 -6.89 23.48
N TYR A 44 11.45 -6.75 22.14
CA TYR A 44 12.35 -7.39 21.18
C TYR A 44 13.55 -6.50 20.85
N VAL A 45 14.75 -7.09 20.89
CA VAL A 45 16.00 -6.42 20.53
C VAL A 45 16.21 -6.50 19.02
N PRO A 46 16.48 -5.39 18.32
CA PRO A 46 16.85 -5.42 16.91
C PRO A 46 18.05 -6.31 16.66
N THR A 47 17.94 -7.19 15.66
CA THR A 47 19.04 -8.06 15.21
C THR A 47 19.38 -7.80 13.75
N ASN A 48 20.54 -8.26 13.30
CA ASN A 48 20.93 -8.22 11.88
C ASN A 48 19.88 -8.88 10.98
N ALA A 49 19.19 -9.92 11.44
CA ALA A 49 18.10 -10.54 10.70
C ALA A 49 16.92 -9.56 10.48
N SER A 50 16.48 -8.85 11.53
CA SER A 50 15.40 -7.85 11.40
C SER A 50 15.76 -6.71 10.44
N PHE A 51 17.04 -6.30 10.42
CA PHE A 51 17.52 -5.29 9.47
C PHE A 51 17.47 -5.77 8.03
N VAL A 52 17.93 -7.00 7.76
CA VAL A 52 17.87 -7.60 6.42
C VAL A 52 16.42 -7.74 5.95
N PHE A 53 15.50 -8.16 6.82
CA PHE A 53 14.07 -8.20 6.49
C PHE A 53 13.49 -6.83 6.17
N ALA A 54 13.83 -5.79 6.95
CA ALA A 54 13.41 -4.42 6.68
C ALA A 54 13.94 -3.92 5.33
N LEU A 55 15.19 -4.26 4.97
CA LEU A 55 15.77 -3.91 3.67
C LEU A 55 15.02 -4.56 2.50
N TYR A 56 14.71 -5.85 2.62
CA TYR A 56 13.89 -6.54 1.63
C TYR A 56 12.46 -5.99 1.54
N ALA A 57 11.86 -5.59 2.66
CA ALA A 57 10.55 -4.94 2.67
C ALA A 57 10.59 -3.58 1.96
N ALA A 58 11.62 -2.77 2.23
CA ALA A 58 11.83 -1.48 1.59
C ALA A 58 12.06 -1.61 0.08
N ALA A 59 12.90 -2.54 -0.35
CA ALA A 59 13.14 -2.77 -1.77
C ALA A 59 11.83 -3.06 -2.53
N ARG A 60 10.96 -3.93 -1.98
CA ARG A 60 9.67 -4.27 -2.61
C ARG A 60 8.70 -3.10 -2.64
N SER A 61 8.52 -2.43 -1.50
CA SER A 61 7.54 -1.34 -1.36
C SER A 61 7.94 -0.09 -2.15
N ILE A 62 9.23 0.27 -2.15
CA ILE A 62 9.75 1.41 -2.93
C ILE A 62 9.62 1.13 -4.43
N SER A 63 10.02 -0.07 -4.91
CA SER A 63 9.85 -0.42 -6.32
C SER A 63 8.38 -0.36 -6.76
N LEU A 64 7.47 -0.91 -5.95
CA LEU A 64 6.03 -0.83 -6.22
C LEU A 64 5.54 0.62 -6.28
N ALA A 65 5.96 1.46 -5.33
CA ALA A 65 5.62 2.87 -5.30
C ALA A 65 6.09 3.59 -6.58
N CYS A 66 7.34 3.39 -7.00
CA CYS A 66 7.88 3.97 -8.23
C CYS A 66 7.04 3.62 -9.45
N VAL A 67 6.69 2.34 -9.63
CA VAL A 67 5.89 1.91 -10.80
C VAL A 67 4.48 2.47 -10.73
N VAL A 68 3.86 2.56 -9.56
CA VAL A 68 2.55 3.21 -9.37
C VAL A 68 2.59 4.68 -9.78
N PHE A 69 3.61 5.43 -9.35
CA PHE A 69 3.74 6.85 -9.74
C PHE A 69 3.91 7.01 -11.25
N VAL A 70 4.68 6.13 -11.91
CA VAL A 70 4.80 6.11 -13.37
C VAL A 70 3.46 5.81 -14.03
N ALA A 71 2.71 4.83 -13.54
CA ALA A 71 1.39 4.46 -14.06
C ALA A 71 0.37 5.62 -13.92
N ILE A 72 0.39 6.33 -12.79
CA ILE A 72 -0.44 7.52 -12.56
C ILE A 72 -0.07 8.63 -13.54
N TYR A 73 1.23 8.93 -13.67
CA TYR A 73 1.74 9.97 -14.57
C TYR A 73 1.38 9.70 -16.04
N LYS A 74 1.55 8.46 -16.50
CA LYS A 74 1.21 8.01 -17.86
C LYS A 74 -0.27 7.72 -18.06
N ARG A 75 -1.09 7.82 -17.00
CA ARG A 75 -2.55 7.52 -17.00
C ARG A 75 -2.89 6.10 -17.49
N TRP A 76 -2.08 5.12 -17.13
CA TRP A 76 -2.29 3.72 -17.52
C TRP A 76 -3.33 3.05 -16.62
N ILE A 77 -4.60 3.11 -17.04
CA ILE A 77 -5.74 2.59 -16.26
C ILE A 77 -5.56 1.10 -15.93
N SER A 78 -5.25 0.26 -16.92
CA SER A 78 -5.10 -1.20 -16.71
C SER A 78 -3.97 -1.52 -15.72
N VAL A 79 -2.86 -0.79 -15.80
CA VAL A 79 -1.73 -0.97 -14.88
C VAL A 79 -2.11 -0.53 -13.47
N LEU A 80 -2.82 0.59 -13.33
CA LEU A 80 -3.29 1.08 -12.02
C LEU A 80 -4.31 0.13 -11.37
N VAL A 81 -5.15 -0.54 -12.16
CA VAL A 81 -6.06 -1.59 -11.66
C VAL A 81 -5.26 -2.76 -11.09
N VAL A 82 -4.25 -3.26 -11.82
CA VAL A 82 -3.43 -4.40 -11.37
C VAL A 82 -2.60 -4.04 -10.14
N LEU A 83 -1.83 -2.95 -10.22
CA LEU A 83 -0.96 -2.51 -9.12
C LEU A 83 -1.75 -2.05 -7.91
N GLY A 84 -2.89 -1.39 -8.12
CA GLY A 84 -3.79 -1.00 -7.05
C GLY A 84 -4.42 -2.20 -6.35
N SER A 85 -4.82 -3.23 -7.10
CA SER A 85 -5.31 -4.48 -6.50
C SER A 85 -4.23 -5.15 -5.67
N LEU A 86 -3.01 -5.25 -6.22
CA LEU A 86 -1.86 -5.82 -5.53
C LEU A 86 -1.54 -5.06 -4.23
N ALA A 87 -1.49 -3.73 -4.28
CA ALA A 87 -1.27 -2.89 -3.10
C ALA A 87 -2.36 -3.11 -2.04
N GLY A 88 -3.63 -3.27 -2.45
CA GLY A 88 -4.72 -3.57 -1.53
C GLY A 88 -4.56 -4.94 -0.84
N VAL A 89 -4.16 -5.95 -1.59
CA VAL A 89 -3.88 -7.30 -1.06
C VAL A 89 -2.70 -7.27 -0.08
N ILE A 90 -1.61 -6.59 -0.42
CA ILE A 90 -0.45 -6.42 0.48
C ILE A 90 -0.91 -5.78 1.79
N GLN A 91 -1.65 -4.68 1.72
CA GLN A 91 -2.09 -3.95 2.90
C GLN A 91 -3.08 -4.76 3.76
N PHE A 92 -3.86 -5.64 3.14
CA PHE A 92 -4.70 -6.60 3.86
C PHE A 92 -3.84 -7.62 4.64
N PHE A 93 -2.80 -8.19 4.02
CA PHE A 93 -1.88 -9.09 4.72
C PHE A 93 -1.07 -8.38 5.82
N ASP A 94 -0.68 -7.12 5.61
CA ASP A 94 -0.04 -6.32 6.66
C ASP A 94 -0.96 -6.15 7.89
N SER A 95 -2.27 -6.03 7.68
CA SER A 95 -3.22 -5.98 8.80
C SER A 95 -3.27 -7.28 9.61
N ILE A 96 -3.11 -8.43 8.96
CA ILE A 96 -3.02 -9.74 9.61
C ILE A 96 -1.73 -9.81 10.45
N VAL A 97 -0.62 -9.29 9.93
CA VAL A 97 0.63 -9.19 10.67
C VAL A 97 0.46 -8.31 11.92
N GLY A 98 -0.27 -7.19 11.81
CA GLY A 98 -0.64 -6.37 12.97
C GLY A 98 -1.45 -7.13 14.03
N LEU A 99 -2.40 -7.96 13.61
CA LEU A 99 -3.20 -8.80 14.51
C LEU A 99 -2.33 -9.80 15.27
N VAL A 100 -1.41 -10.45 14.57
CA VAL A 100 -0.47 -11.41 15.18
C VAL A 100 0.45 -10.70 16.17
N GLN A 101 0.86 -9.46 15.88
CA GLN A 101 1.65 -8.64 16.80
C GLN A 101 0.85 -8.03 17.96
N GLN A 102 -0.47 -8.24 18.01
CA GLN A 102 -1.38 -7.63 19.00
C GLN A 102 -1.28 -6.09 19.03
N ASP A 103 -0.92 -5.47 17.89
CA ASP A 103 -0.78 -4.02 17.75
C ASP A 103 -1.99 -3.47 16.98
N PRO A 104 -2.91 -2.75 17.64
CA PRO A 104 -4.11 -2.24 17.01
C PRO A 104 -3.79 -1.23 15.90
N GLY A 105 -2.73 -0.42 16.06
CA GLY A 105 -2.34 0.57 15.07
C GLY A 105 -1.86 -0.07 13.77
N LYS A 106 -1.04 -1.12 13.89
CA LYS A 106 -0.55 -1.93 12.75
C LYS A 106 -1.64 -2.81 12.13
N THR A 107 -2.78 -2.98 12.80
CA THR A 107 -3.93 -3.71 12.28
C THR A 107 -4.90 -2.80 11.52
N TYR A 108 -5.46 -1.81 12.21
CA TYR A 108 -6.56 -1.00 11.68
C TYR A 108 -6.11 -0.11 10.53
N GLY A 109 -4.90 0.46 10.61
CA GLY A 109 -4.37 1.32 9.55
C GLY A 109 -4.33 0.60 8.20
N PRO A 110 -3.56 -0.50 8.09
CA PRO A 110 -3.50 -1.28 6.86
C PRO A 110 -4.87 -1.83 6.40
N PHE A 111 -5.71 -2.27 7.33
CA PHE A 111 -7.03 -2.79 6.99
C PHE A 111 -7.96 -1.74 6.35
N VAL A 112 -8.03 -0.54 6.91
CA VAL A 112 -8.84 0.56 6.35
C VAL A 112 -8.35 0.95 4.96
N ILE A 113 -7.03 1.02 4.76
CA ILE A 113 -6.43 1.31 3.46
C ILE A 113 -6.75 0.21 2.45
N ALA A 114 -6.71 -1.07 2.86
CA ALA A 114 -7.06 -2.20 1.99
C ALA A 114 -8.51 -2.10 1.48
N ILE A 115 -9.46 -1.77 2.37
CA ILE A 115 -10.86 -1.56 1.99
C ILE A 115 -11.00 -0.36 1.04
N ALA A 116 -10.35 0.77 1.36
CA ALA A 116 -10.38 1.96 0.51
C ALA A 116 -9.82 1.66 -0.88
N GLN A 117 -8.73 0.89 -0.95
CA GLN A 117 -8.10 0.47 -2.20
C GLN A 117 -9.02 -0.43 -3.02
N LEU A 118 -9.66 -1.42 -2.39
CA LEU A 118 -10.62 -2.30 -3.05
C LEU A 118 -11.79 -1.49 -3.66
N TYR A 119 -12.35 -0.57 -2.88
CA TYR A 119 -13.40 0.33 -3.36
C TYR A 119 -12.92 1.16 -4.57
N ALA A 120 -11.70 1.70 -4.50
CA ALA A 120 -11.13 2.52 -5.56
C ALA A 120 -10.95 1.73 -6.87
N VAL A 121 -10.44 0.51 -6.78
CA VAL A 121 -10.27 -0.40 -7.92
C VAL A 121 -11.61 -0.79 -8.51
N ILE A 122 -12.58 -1.21 -7.71
CA ILE A 122 -13.92 -1.58 -8.19
C ILE A 122 -14.56 -0.41 -8.93
N ARG A 123 -14.45 0.80 -8.37
CA ARG A 123 -14.98 2.01 -9.00
C ARG A 123 -14.28 2.31 -10.32
N LEU A 124 -12.96 2.13 -10.39
CA LEU A 124 -12.18 2.35 -11.62
C LEU A 124 -12.57 1.36 -12.71
N VAL A 125 -12.66 0.06 -12.38
CA VAL A 125 -13.05 -1.01 -13.32
C VAL A 125 -14.46 -0.80 -13.84
N ARG A 126 -15.42 -0.42 -12.98
CA ARG A 126 -16.81 -0.14 -13.40
C ARG A 126 -16.95 1.10 -14.28
N SER A 127 -15.99 2.02 -14.20
CA SER A 127 -16.03 3.26 -14.97
C SER A 127 -15.37 3.14 -16.34
N ASN A 128 -14.44 2.20 -16.50
CA ASN A 128 -13.67 1.98 -17.72
C ASN A 128 -14.54 1.35 -18.81
#